data_AF-A0A6M5J6I2-F1
#
_entry.id   AF-A0A6M5J6I2-F1
#
_cell.length_a   1.000
_cell.length_b   1.000
_cell.length_c   1.000
_cell.angle_alpha   90.00
_cell.angle_beta   90.00
_cell.angle_gamma   90.00
#
_symmetry.space_group_name_H-M   'P 1'
#
loop_
_entity.id
_entity.type
_entity.pdbx_description
1 polymer ?
#
loop_
_entity_poly.entity_id
_entity_poly.type
_entity_poly.pdbx_seq_one_letter_code
_entity_poly.pdbx_strand_id
1 'polypeptide(L)'
;MREHGVIDRLSEDVDLFTSDTSPQNFDEAVEQVIAALSAYGLDVDTARRTDRFARLIIRTSDGRRIDVDMGMDWREAEPVALEVGPVLSIQDAIGNKVSALYGRAEARDFFDVDAIRAFGRFTDAELIEAARERDPGFDPRIFASQLERVERVTVEDLGEYGVGGDELAALKARLLSWAAALR
;
A
#
# COMPACT_ATOMS: atom_id res chain seq x y z
N MET A 1 5.53 0.76 -4.89
CA MET A 1 6.74 0.33 -4.14
C MET A 1 7.58 -0.67 -4.91
N ARG A 2 6.98 -1.76 -5.42
CA ARG A 2 7.68 -2.72 -6.30
C ARG A 2 8.18 -2.11 -7.61
N GLU A 3 7.30 -1.43 -8.35
CA GLU A 3 7.66 -0.75 -9.61
C GLU A 3 8.72 0.36 -9.43
N HIS A 4 8.92 0.81 -8.19
CA HIS A 4 9.95 1.79 -7.80
C HIS A 4 11.22 1.13 -7.23
N GLY A 5 11.28 -0.22 -7.19
CA GLY A 5 12.42 -1.00 -6.68
C GLY A 5 12.62 -0.94 -5.16
N VAL A 6 11.62 -0.47 -4.40
CA VAL A 6 11.73 -0.24 -2.94
C VAL A 6 11.41 -1.51 -2.15
N ILE A 7 10.52 -2.36 -2.67
CA ILE A 7 10.11 -3.62 -2.04
C ILE A 7 10.04 -4.70 -3.12
N ASP A 8 10.82 -5.77 -2.96
CA ASP A 8 10.92 -6.87 -3.93
C ASP A 8 9.97 -8.04 -3.55
N ARG A 9 8.67 -7.75 -3.45
CA ARG A 9 7.63 -8.78 -3.26
C ARG A 9 6.62 -8.79 -4.39
N LEU A 10 6.03 -9.96 -4.64
CA LEU A 10 4.78 -10.08 -5.39
C LEU A 10 3.67 -9.38 -4.58
N SER A 11 3.06 -8.35 -5.15
CA SER A 11 1.75 -7.90 -4.71
C SER A 11 0.73 -8.82 -5.34
N GLU A 12 -0.06 -9.53 -4.53
CA GLU A 12 -1.20 -10.32 -5.03
C GLU A 12 -2.37 -9.40 -5.46
N ASP A 13 -2.31 -8.14 -5.02
CA ASP A 13 -3.33 -7.12 -5.24
C ASP A 13 -2.82 -6.02 -6.20
N VAL A 14 -3.68 -5.58 -7.11
CA VAL A 14 -3.45 -4.41 -7.99
C VAL A 14 -4.33 -3.26 -7.50
N ASP A 15 -3.72 -2.16 -7.08
CA ASP A 15 -4.46 -0.96 -6.68
C ASP A 15 -4.45 0.09 -7.80
N LEU A 16 -5.62 0.43 -8.31
CA LEU A 16 -5.87 1.49 -9.29
C LEU A 16 -6.58 2.66 -8.63
N PHE A 17 -6.18 3.88 -8.97
CA PHE A 17 -6.74 5.07 -8.36
C PHE A 17 -7.03 6.16 -9.39
N THR A 18 -8.04 6.97 -9.11
CA THR A 18 -8.37 8.17 -9.88
C THR A 18 -8.55 9.37 -8.95
N SER A 19 -8.09 10.53 -9.40
CA SER A 19 -8.38 11.84 -8.78
C SER A 19 -9.70 12.43 -9.25
N ASP A 20 -10.36 11.82 -10.25
CA ASP A 20 -11.70 12.20 -10.68
C ASP A 20 -12.72 11.82 -9.60
N THR A 21 -13.40 12.83 -9.06
CA THR A 21 -14.40 12.66 -7.99
C THR A 21 -15.81 12.37 -8.51
N SER A 22 -16.00 12.20 -9.83
CA SER A 22 -17.28 11.89 -10.45
C SER A 22 -17.65 10.41 -10.26
N PRO A 23 -18.72 10.07 -9.52
CA PRO A 23 -19.17 8.69 -9.34
C PRO A 23 -19.50 8.00 -10.67
N GLN A 24 -20.02 8.76 -11.63
CA GLN A 24 -20.37 8.23 -12.94
C GLN A 24 -19.12 7.86 -13.75
N ASN A 25 -18.09 8.72 -13.74
CA ASN A 25 -16.85 8.44 -14.46
C ASN A 25 -16.09 7.26 -13.83
N PHE A 26 -16.14 7.15 -12.49
CA PHE A 26 -15.58 6.00 -11.79
C PHE A 26 -16.31 4.70 -12.15
N ASP A 27 -17.64 4.72 -12.18
CA ASP A 27 -18.44 3.56 -12.56
C ASP A 27 -18.14 3.11 -14.01
N GLU A 28 -18.05 4.07 -14.93
CA GLU A 28 -17.64 3.82 -16.32
C GLU A 28 -16.22 3.24 -16.42
N ALA A 29 -15.27 3.73 -15.61
CA ALA A 29 -13.91 3.21 -15.58
C ALA A 29 -13.86 1.76 -15.08
N VAL A 30 -14.65 1.42 -14.05
CA VAL A 30 -14.77 0.04 -13.55
C VAL A 30 -15.30 -0.88 -14.66
N GLU A 31 -16.36 -0.48 -15.37
CA GLU A 31 -16.89 -1.25 -16.50
C GLU A 31 -15.86 -1.44 -17.62
N GLN A 32 -15.10 -0.39 -17.95
CA GLN A 32 -14.06 -0.47 -18.98
C GLN A 32 -12.95 -1.46 -18.60
N VAL A 33 -12.54 -1.48 -17.32
CA VAL A 33 -11.54 -2.44 -16.82
C VAL A 33 -12.08 -3.87 -16.90
N ILE A 34 -13.31 -4.12 -16.45
CA ILE A 34 -13.95 -5.45 -16.53
C ILE A 34 -14.04 -5.91 -17.98
N ALA A 35 -14.50 -5.05 -18.89
CA ALA A 35 -14.65 -5.36 -20.30
C ALA A 35 -13.30 -5.67 -20.97
N ALA A 36 -12.27 -4.87 -20.68
CA ALA A 36 -10.93 -5.09 -21.22
C ALA A 36 -10.35 -6.44 -20.75
N LEU A 37 -10.37 -6.71 -19.44
CA LEU A 37 -9.87 -7.95 -18.87
C LEU A 37 -10.62 -9.18 -19.41
N SER A 38 -11.94 -9.09 -19.51
CA SER A 38 -12.77 -10.16 -20.09
C SER A 38 -12.45 -10.40 -21.57
N ALA A 39 -12.18 -9.34 -22.34
CA ALA A 39 -11.76 -9.47 -23.74
C ALA A 39 -10.37 -10.14 -23.89
N TYR A 40 -9.51 -10.02 -22.88
CA TYR A 40 -8.26 -10.77 -22.77
C TYR A 40 -8.44 -12.23 -22.32
N GLY A 41 -9.68 -12.68 -22.09
CA GLY A 41 -10.00 -14.06 -21.71
C GLY A 41 -9.83 -14.35 -20.21
N LEU A 42 -9.76 -13.30 -19.38
CA LEU A 42 -9.73 -13.45 -17.92
C LEU A 42 -11.16 -13.52 -17.36
N ASP A 43 -11.35 -14.33 -16.32
CA ASP A 43 -12.60 -14.36 -15.56
C ASP A 43 -12.56 -13.25 -14.51
N VAL A 44 -13.59 -12.40 -14.48
CA VAL A 44 -13.63 -11.21 -13.62
C VAL A 44 -14.93 -11.21 -12.83
N ASP A 45 -14.80 -11.25 -11.50
CA ASP A 45 -15.92 -11.15 -10.57
C ASP A 45 -15.85 -9.82 -9.79
N THR A 46 -17.00 -9.21 -9.51
CA THR A 46 -17.05 -7.97 -8.72
C THR A 46 -17.41 -8.31 -7.27
N ALA A 47 -16.39 -8.36 -6.41
CA ALA A 47 -16.58 -8.69 -5.00
C ALA A 47 -17.20 -7.54 -4.19
N ARG A 48 -16.91 -6.29 -4.56
CA ARG A 48 -17.48 -5.09 -3.93
C ARG A 48 -17.56 -3.95 -4.91
N ARG A 49 -18.61 -3.13 -4.84
CA ARG A 49 -18.72 -1.89 -5.61
C ARG A 49 -19.53 -0.85 -4.83
N THR A 50 -19.02 0.38 -4.81
CA THR A 50 -19.67 1.58 -4.30
C THR A 50 -19.42 2.72 -5.29
N ASP A 51 -19.97 3.89 -4.99
CA ASP A 51 -19.75 5.14 -5.73
C ASP A 51 -18.29 5.62 -5.82
N ARG A 52 -17.40 5.08 -4.98
CA ARG A 52 -16.02 5.54 -4.81
C ARG A 52 -14.98 4.42 -4.73
N PHE A 53 -15.43 3.17 -4.76
CA PHE A 53 -14.57 2.01 -4.58
C PHE A 53 -15.13 0.79 -5.29
N ALA A 54 -14.28 -0.01 -5.91
CA ALA A 54 -14.63 -1.33 -6.42
C ALA A 54 -13.50 -2.32 -6.14
N ARG A 55 -13.85 -3.55 -5.78
CA ARG A 55 -12.93 -4.68 -5.70
C ARG A 55 -13.33 -5.72 -6.73
N LEU A 56 -12.45 -5.99 -7.67
CA LEU A 56 -12.57 -7.04 -8.66
C LEU A 56 -11.71 -8.23 -8.23
N ILE A 57 -12.16 -9.44 -8.54
CA ILE A 57 -11.38 -10.66 -8.39
C ILE A 57 -11.19 -11.25 -9.77
N ILE A 58 -9.94 -11.24 -10.25
CA ILE A 58 -9.55 -11.82 -11.52
C ILE A 58 -9.09 -13.24 -11.28
N ARG A 59 -9.60 -14.18 -12.08
CA ARG A 59 -9.13 -15.55 -12.15
C ARG A 59 -8.53 -15.82 -13.52
N THR A 60 -7.30 -16.30 -13.51
CA THR A 60 -6.61 -16.73 -14.72
C THR A 60 -6.89 -18.21 -14.99
N SER A 61 -6.69 -18.65 -16.23
CA SER A 61 -6.92 -20.04 -16.63
C SER A 61 -6.03 -21.06 -15.91
N ASP A 62 -4.89 -20.63 -15.35
CA ASP A 62 -3.99 -21.48 -14.56
C ASP A 62 -4.36 -21.53 -13.07
N GLY A 63 -5.46 -20.88 -12.68
CA GLY A 63 -6.01 -20.92 -11.33
C GLY A 63 -5.48 -19.83 -10.40
N ARG A 64 -4.59 -18.93 -10.86
CA ARG A 64 -4.20 -17.76 -10.05
C ARG A 64 -5.38 -16.81 -9.87
N ARG A 65 -5.49 -16.30 -8.65
CA ARG A 65 -6.40 -15.24 -8.25
C ARG A 65 -5.62 -13.94 -8.06
N ILE A 66 -6.14 -12.84 -8.56
CA ILE A 66 -5.59 -11.50 -8.39
C ILE A 66 -6.74 -10.60 -7.95
N ASP A 67 -6.59 -9.92 -6.82
CA ASP A 67 -7.58 -8.94 -6.40
C ASP A 67 -7.19 -7.57 -6.99
N VAL A 68 -8.15 -6.82 -7.52
CA VAL A 68 -7.93 -5.48 -8.06
C VAL A 68 -8.82 -4.50 -7.34
N ASP A 69 -8.22 -3.59 -6.60
CA ASP A 69 -8.91 -2.51 -5.90
C ASP A 69 -8.85 -1.25 -6.75
N MET A 70 -10.02 -0.70 -7.05
CA MET A 70 -10.18 0.58 -7.73
C MET A 70 -10.76 1.57 -6.73
N GLY A 71 -10.15 2.73 -6.57
CA GLY A 71 -10.62 3.74 -5.61
C GLY A 71 -10.52 5.17 -6.13
N MET A 72 -11.52 5.99 -5.78
CA MET A 72 -11.35 7.44 -5.81
C MET A 72 -10.47 7.84 -4.63
N ASP A 73 -9.31 8.38 -4.92
CA ASP A 73 -8.40 8.87 -3.89
C ASP A 73 -7.84 10.22 -4.36
N TRP A 74 -8.13 11.27 -3.58
CA TRP A 74 -7.66 12.62 -3.89
C TRP A 74 -6.14 12.66 -3.70
N ARG A 75 -5.40 13.09 -4.72
CA ARG A 75 -3.93 13.11 -4.69
C ARG A 75 -3.37 14.35 -5.37
N GLU A 76 -2.27 14.84 -4.82
CA GLU A 76 -1.68 16.14 -5.16
C GLU A 76 -0.61 16.05 -6.27
N ALA A 77 -0.03 14.86 -6.52
CA ALA A 77 1.00 14.65 -7.53
C ALA A 77 0.49 13.91 -8.79
N GLU A 78 0.94 14.35 -9.96
CA GLU A 78 0.69 13.65 -11.23
C GLU A 78 1.31 12.24 -11.22
N PRO A 79 0.62 11.21 -11.76
CA PRO A 79 1.16 9.86 -11.83
C PRO A 79 2.41 9.79 -12.71
N VAL A 80 3.37 8.95 -12.33
CA VAL A 80 4.61 8.72 -13.09
C VAL A 80 4.35 7.63 -14.12
N ALA A 81 4.62 7.91 -15.39
CA ALA A 81 4.52 6.89 -16.43
C ALA A 81 5.68 5.87 -16.32
N LEU A 82 5.34 4.61 -16.05
CA LEU A 82 6.25 3.46 -16.13
C LEU A 82 5.81 2.52 -17.28
N GLU A 83 6.61 1.49 -17.62
CA GLU A 83 6.27 0.54 -18.71
C GLU A 83 4.92 -0.18 -18.50
N VAL A 84 4.45 -0.26 -17.26
CA VAL A 84 3.15 -0.84 -16.88
C VAL A 84 1.96 0.14 -16.94
N GLY A 85 2.21 1.42 -17.26
CA GLY A 85 1.21 2.49 -17.26
C GLY A 85 1.48 3.58 -16.19
N PRO A 86 0.51 4.49 -15.95
CA PRO A 86 0.63 5.50 -14.91
C PRO A 86 0.65 4.85 -13.52
N VAL A 87 1.78 4.98 -12.82
CA VAL A 87 2.01 4.47 -11.47
C VAL A 87 2.04 5.65 -10.50
N LEU A 88 1.47 5.42 -9.32
CA LEU A 88 1.57 6.28 -8.16
C LEU A 88 2.98 6.88 -7.99
N SER A 89 3.08 8.18 -7.70
CA SER A 89 4.34 8.80 -7.33
C SER A 89 4.93 8.07 -6.11
N ILE A 90 6.26 8.03 -6.01
CA ILE A 90 6.91 7.33 -4.88
C ILE A 90 6.52 7.96 -3.53
N GLN A 91 6.32 9.28 -3.49
CA GLN A 91 5.88 10.01 -2.29
C GLN A 91 4.47 9.59 -1.87
N ASP A 92 3.55 9.47 -2.83
CA ASP A 92 2.20 9.00 -2.54
C ASP A 92 2.15 7.55 -2.07
N ALA A 93 2.95 6.69 -2.71
CA ALA A 93 3.05 5.29 -2.33
C ALA A 93 3.62 5.14 -0.91
N ILE A 94 4.57 6.00 -0.52
CA ILE A 94 5.11 6.07 0.83
C ILE A 94 4.06 6.56 1.81
N GLY A 95 3.38 7.67 1.50
CA GLY A 95 2.30 8.21 2.33
C GLY A 95 1.25 7.15 2.62
N ASN A 96 0.80 6.40 1.61
CA ASN A 96 -0.15 5.30 1.78
C ASN A 96 0.35 4.21 2.76
N LYS A 97 1.65 3.87 2.72
CA LYS A 97 2.22 2.85 3.61
C LYS A 97 2.36 3.34 5.04
N VAL A 98 2.80 4.58 5.23
CA VAL A 98 2.91 5.19 6.57
C VAL A 98 1.51 5.40 7.18
N SER A 99 0.54 5.88 6.39
CA SER A 99 -0.86 6.02 6.83
C SER A 99 -1.51 4.67 7.16
N ALA A 100 -1.21 3.61 6.41
CA ALA A 100 -1.68 2.26 6.74
C ALA A 100 -1.15 1.79 8.10
N LEU A 101 0.16 1.96 8.34
CA LEU A 101 0.75 1.64 9.64
C LEU A 101 0.15 2.49 10.78
N TYR A 102 -0.13 3.76 10.53
CA TYR A 102 -0.79 4.64 11.49
C TYR A 102 -2.21 4.20 11.84
N GLY A 103 -3.00 3.79 10.85
CA GLY A 103 -4.41 3.45 11.02
C GLY A 103 -4.65 2.06 11.61
N ARG A 104 -4.15 1.01 10.96
CA ARG A 104 -4.47 -0.39 11.31
C ARG A 104 -3.31 -1.11 12.03
N ALA A 105 -2.07 -0.82 11.65
CA ALA A 105 -0.87 -1.47 12.14
C ALA A 105 -0.90 -3.01 11.99
N GLU A 106 -1.09 -3.49 10.76
CA GLU A 106 -0.97 -4.93 10.45
C GLU A 106 0.50 -5.32 10.27
N ALA A 107 0.85 -6.60 10.45
CA ALA A 107 2.23 -7.10 10.37
C ALA A 107 2.96 -6.63 9.10
N ARG A 108 2.29 -6.74 7.94
CA ARG A 108 2.80 -6.28 6.63
C ARG A 108 3.14 -4.79 6.58
N ASP A 109 2.44 -3.94 7.33
CA ASP A 109 2.66 -2.50 7.31
C ASP A 109 3.99 -2.15 8.00
N PHE A 110 4.36 -2.89 9.06
CA PHE A 110 5.66 -2.73 9.71
C PHE A 110 6.80 -3.13 8.78
N PHE A 111 6.65 -4.26 8.08
CA PHE A 111 7.62 -4.72 7.09
C PHE A 111 7.80 -3.72 5.95
N ASP A 112 6.70 -3.29 5.34
CA ASP A 112 6.73 -2.34 4.23
C ASP A 112 7.39 -1.00 4.66
N VAL A 113 7.05 -0.46 5.83
CA VAL A 113 7.60 0.82 6.32
C VAL A 113 9.07 0.70 6.73
N ASP A 114 9.48 -0.42 7.35
CA ASP A 114 10.88 -0.67 7.67
C ASP A 114 11.72 -0.81 6.39
N ALA A 115 11.22 -1.50 5.36
CA ALA A 115 11.87 -1.62 4.06
C ALA A 115 12.05 -0.24 3.38
N ILE A 116 11.03 0.63 3.44
CA ILE A 116 11.10 2.00 2.93
C ILE A 116 12.21 2.79 3.62
N ARG A 117 12.28 2.72 4.96
CA ARG A 117 13.34 3.39 5.73
C ARG A 117 14.71 2.83 5.38
N ALA A 118 14.84 1.50 5.31
CA ALA A 118 16.10 0.83 5.00
C ALA A 118 16.63 1.16 3.61
N PHE A 119 15.75 1.50 2.66
CA PHE A 119 16.14 1.97 1.33
C PHE A 119 16.95 3.27 1.35
N GLY A 120 16.86 4.07 2.42
CA GLY A 120 17.76 5.19 2.68
C GLY A 120 17.59 6.40 1.75
N ARG A 121 16.54 6.43 0.92
CA ARG A 121 16.23 7.56 0.03
C ARG A 121 15.31 8.61 0.65
N PHE A 122 14.71 8.31 1.79
CA PHE A 122 13.76 9.18 2.48
C PHE A 122 14.16 9.29 3.93
N THR A 123 14.17 10.51 4.43
CA THR A 123 14.38 10.82 5.84
C THR A 123 13.09 10.56 6.62
N ASP A 124 13.23 10.34 7.93
CA ASP A 124 12.08 10.15 8.83
C ASP A 124 11.09 11.32 8.77
N ALA A 125 11.60 12.54 8.60
CA ALA A 125 10.78 13.73 8.44
C ALA A 125 9.93 13.66 7.16
N GLU A 126 10.53 13.28 6.03
CA GLU A 126 9.79 13.14 4.77
C GLU A 126 8.72 12.04 4.84
N LEU A 127 8.99 10.95 5.56
CA LEU A 127 7.99 9.89 5.78
C LEU A 127 6.79 10.38 6.62
N ILE A 128 7.05 11.21 7.63
CA ILE A 128 6.01 11.80 8.49
C ILE A 128 5.20 12.85 7.73
N GLU A 129 5.87 13.73 6.98
CA GLU A 129 5.19 14.76 6.20
C GLU A 129 4.31 14.13 5.11
N ALA A 130 4.77 13.08 4.42
CA ALA A 130 3.95 12.37 3.44
C ALA A 130 2.66 11.75 4.03
N ALA A 131 2.68 11.38 5.32
CA ALA A 131 1.49 10.91 6.02
C ALA A 131 0.57 12.06 6.47
N ARG A 132 1.15 13.20 6.90
CA ARG A 132 0.41 14.41 7.31
C ARG A 132 -0.31 15.10 6.16
N GLU A 133 0.30 15.12 4.97
CA GLU A 133 -0.34 15.68 3.77
C GLU A 133 -1.64 14.93 3.43
N ARG A 134 -1.72 13.65 3.76
CA ARG A 134 -2.90 12.79 3.55
C ARG A 134 -3.92 12.86 4.68
N ASP A 135 -3.44 12.93 5.92
CA ASP A 135 -4.28 13.01 7.11
C ASP A 135 -3.85 14.20 7.98
N PRO A 136 -4.55 15.34 7.89
CA PRO A 136 -4.29 16.49 8.77
C PRO A 136 -4.43 16.17 10.27
N GLY A 137 -5.07 15.05 10.62
CA GLY A 137 -5.17 14.52 11.98
C GLY A 137 -4.00 13.64 12.44
N PHE A 138 -2.97 13.46 11.60
CA PHE A 138 -1.81 12.64 11.93
C PHE A 138 -1.01 13.25 13.11
N ASP A 139 -0.92 12.52 14.23
CA ASP A 139 -0.08 12.88 15.39
C ASP A 139 1.14 11.93 15.48
N PRO A 140 2.38 12.45 15.36
CA PRO A 140 3.60 11.65 15.49
C PRO A 140 3.70 10.84 16.80
N ARG A 141 3.09 11.29 17.89
CA ARG A 141 3.07 10.56 19.18
C ARG A 141 2.12 9.38 19.16
N ILE A 142 1.00 9.51 18.45
CA ILE A 142 0.10 8.38 18.18
C ILE A 142 0.82 7.40 17.25
N PHE A 143 1.51 7.90 16.22
CA PHE A 143 2.29 7.05 15.32
C PHE A 143 3.43 6.30 16.04
N ALA A 144 4.12 6.94 16.99
CA ALA A 144 5.08 6.26 17.86
C ALA A 144 4.45 5.09 18.62
N SER A 145 3.25 5.30 19.18
CA SER A 145 2.49 4.22 19.83
C SER A 145 2.08 3.10 18.85
N GLN A 146 1.80 3.42 17.59
CA GLN A 146 1.51 2.41 16.56
C GLN A 146 2.76 1.61 16.19
N LEU A 147 3.92 2.26 16.07
CA LEU A 147 5.21 1.60 15.81
C LEU A 147 5.55 0.60 16.92
N GLU A 148 5.27 0.91 18.19
CA GLU A 148 5.52 0.01 19.32
C GLU A 148 4.70 -1.29 19.24
N ARG A 149 3.58 -1.30 18.53
CA ARG A 149 2.78 -2.52 18.34
C ARG A 149 3.54 -3.59 17.55
N VAL A 150 4.67 -3.27 16.91
CA VAL A 150 5.57 -4.23 16.27
C VAL A 150 6.01 -5.33 17.24
N GLU A 151 6.05 -5.07 18.55
CA GLU A 151 6.40 -6.08 19.55
C GLU A 151 5.52 -7.34 19.48
N ARG A 152 4.26 -7.17 19.06
CA ARG A 152 3.28 -8.26 18.94
C ARG A 152 3.41 -9.08 17.67
N VAL A 153 4.16 -8.61 16.68
CA VAL A 153 4.36 -9.31 15.41
C VAL A 153 5.21 -10.56 15.63
N THR A 154 4.78 -11.68 15.07
CA THR A 154 5.46 -12.97 15.14
C THR A 154 6.17 -13.31 13.83
N VAL A 155 7.01 -14.36 13.85
CA VAL A 155 7.68 -14.83 12.62
C VAL A 155 6.63 -15.39 11.66
N GLU A 156 5.60 -16.05 12.18
CA GLU A 156 4.48 -16.60 11.43
C GLU A 156 3.71 -15.49 10.68
N ASP A 157 3.49 -14.34 11.32
CA ASP A 157 2.80 -13.20 10.70
C ASP A 157 3.55 -12.62 9.49
N LEU A 158 4.87 -12.82 9.42
CA LEU A 158 5.72 -12.37 8.32
C LEU A 158 6.34 -13.52 7.52
N GLY A 159 5.89 -14.76 7.75
CA GLY A 159 6.47 -15.96 7.13
C GLY A 159 6.36 -15.94 5.60
N GLU A 160 5.29 -15.34 5.07
CA GLU A 160 5.08 -15.12 3.64
C GLU A 160 6.14 -14.20 3.00
N TYR A 161 6.80 -13.36 3.80
CA TYR A 161 7.88 -12.47 3.37
C TYR A 161 9.28 -13.09 3.55
N GLY A 162 9.37 -14.35 4.01
CA GLY A 162 10.64 -15.01 4.26
C GLY A 162 11.41 -14.47 5.47
N VAL A 163 10.78 -13.64 6.29
CA VAL A 163 11.40 -13.00 7.45
C VAL A 163 11.62 -14.03 8.55
N GLY A 164 12.88 -14.33 8.84
CA GLY A 164 13.29 -15.22 9.94
C GLY A 164 13.30 -14.53 11.30
N GLY A 165 13.53 -15.30 12.37
CA GLY A 165 13.55 -14.77 13.75
C GLY A 165 14.56 -13.66 13.99
N ASP A 166 15.78 -13.79 13.46
CA ASP A 166 16.83 -12.78 13.60
C ASP A 166 16.49 -11.49 12.84
N GLU A 167 15.90 -11.63 11.64
CA GLU A 167 15.48 -10.50 10.82
C GLU A 167 14.30 -9.76 11.45
N LEU A 168 13.33 -10.48 12.00
CA LEU A 168 12.22 -9.91 12.76
C LEU A 168 12.73 -9.15 14.00
N ALA A 169 13.70 -9.72 14.73
CA ALA A 169 14.29 -9.04 15.89
C ALA A 169 14.97 -7.72 15.48
N ALA A 170 15.69 -7.71 14.36
CA ALA A 170 16.32 -6.50 13.82
C ALA A 170 15.29 -5.47 13.35
N LEU A 171 14.22 -5.89 12.66
CA LEU A 171 13.11 -5.04 12.25
C LEU A 171 12.44 -4.39 13.47
N LYS A 172 12.11 -5.18 14.50
CA LYS A 172 11.53 -4.67 15.75
C LYS A 172 12.43 -3.62 16.38
N ALA A 173 13.73 -3.88 16.48
CA ALA A 173 14.68 -2.93 17.06
C ALA A 173 14.72 -1.60 16.30
N ARG A 174 14.70 -1.62 14.95
CA ARG A 174 14.70 -0.41 14.12
C ARG A 174 13.42 0.41 14.31
N LEU A 175 12.25 -0.23 14.28
CA LEU A 175 10.97 0.47 14.44
C LEU A 175 10.78 1.01 15.87
N LEU A 176 11.22 0.28 16.89
CA LEU A 176 11.21 0.76 18.28
C LEU A 176 12.18 1.93 18.49
N SER A 177 13.36 1.90 17.87
CA SER A 177 14.28 3.04 17.87
C SER A 177 13.65 4.27 17.22
N TRP A 178 12.86 4.09 16.16
CA TRP A 178 12.14 5.19 15.55
C TRP A 178 11.04 5.72 16.45
N ALA A 179 10.22 4.83 17.05
CA ALA A 179 9.18 5.22 17.99
C ALA A 179 9.74 6.06 19.15
N ALA A 180 10.92 5.70 19.67
CA ALA A 180 11.60 6.45 20.72
C ALA A 180 12.03 7.86 20.26
N ALA A 181 12.44 8.03 19.01
CA ALA A 181 12.85 9.32 18.46
C ALA A 181 11.67 10.27 18.16
N LEU A 182 10.44 9.75 18.09
CA LEU A 182 9.22 10.52 17.83
C LEU A 182 8.51 11.04 19.09
N ARG A 183 9.07 10.73 20.27
CA ARG A 183 8.58 11.18 21.59
C ARG A 183 9.30 12.43 22.06
#